data_AF-F7LZB1-F1
#
_entry.id   AF-F7LZB1-F1
#
_cell.length_a   1.000
_cell.length_b   1.000
_cell.length_c   1.000
_cell.angle_alpha   90.00
_cell.angle_beta   90.00
_cell.angle_gamma   90.00
#
_symmetry.space_group_name_H-M   'P 1'
#
loop_
_entity.id
_entity.type
_entity.pdbx_description
1 polymer ?
#
loop_
_entity_poly.entity_id
_entity_poly.type
_entity_poly.pdbx_seq_one_letter_code
_entity_poly.pdbx_strand_id
1 'polypeptide(L)'
;MVTVTFQIKPYLAAYMYVRYKNHLDVPPDRFSSSLSAIHLLDTQPIYHFLHQLSIPHPPNASWHEIGNITFTLPHPRNGKNPNVYNYIGHDSALIIEKAMEVEMKAELYEFLLENKYCHGIMFKKSMETFVAHYNMVELVEEESLMRAFQRWRKMVKRDASNTHLLKLMAIRT
;
A
#
# COMPACT_ATOMS: atom_id res chain seq x y z
N MET A 1 -12.81 18.46 -5.09
CA MET A 1 -12.02 17.22 -4.97
C MET A 1 -12.91 16.17 -4.33
N VAL A 2 -13.08 15.01 -4.95
CA VAL A 2 -13.92 13.94 -4.39
C VAL A 2 -13.01 12.93 -3.72
N THR A 3 -13.34 12.54 -2.50
CA THR A 3 -12.64 11.51 -1.74
C THR A 3 -13.45 10.23 -1.67
N VAL A 4 -12.78 9.16 -1.29
CA VAL A 4 -13.43 7.93 -0.85
C VAL A 4 -12.70 7.40 0.37
N THR A 5 -13.47 6.95 1.34
CA THR A 5 -12.96 6.30 2.56
C THR A 5 -13.54 4.91 2.68
N PHE A 6 -12.69 3.95 3.05
CA PHE A 6 -13.11 2.59 3.30
C PHE A 6 -12.20 1.94 4.34
N GLN A 7 -12.61 0.77 4.84
CA GLN A 7 -11.88 0.02 5.86
C GLN A 7 -10.91 -0.98 5.22
N ILE A 8 -9.68 -0.98 5.70
CA ILE A 8 -8.65 -1.99 5.41
C ILE A 8 -7.95 -2.44 6.70
N LYS A 9 -7.02 -3.38 6.60
CA LYS A 9 -6.11 -3.76 7.70
C LYS A 9 -5.35 -2.54 8.23
N PRO A 10 -5.33 -2.30 9.56
CA PRO A 10 -4.70 -1.11 10.15
C PRO A 10 -3.24 -0.88 9.76
N TYR A 11 -2.41 -1.93 9.71
CA TYR A 11 -1.00 -1.78 9.34
C TYR A 11 -0.81 -1.34 7.88
N LEU A 12 -1.72 -1.74 6.97
CA LEU A 12 -1.68 -1.27 5.58
C LEU A 12 -2.09 0.20 5.49
N ALA A 13 -3.07 0.64 6.28
CA ALA A 13 -3.40 2.05 6.35
C ALA A 13 -2.22 2.89 6.83
N ALA A 14 -1.54 2.46 7.91
CA ALA A 14 -0.35 3.12 8.43
C ALA A 14 0.78 3.20 7.36
N TYR A 15 1.06 2.08 6.68
CA TYR A 15 2.00 2.02 5.56
C TYR A 15 1.65 3.06 4.47
N MET A 16 0.41 3.05 3.98
CA MET A 16 -0.03 3.93 2.89
C MET A 16 0.06 5.40 3.27
N TYR A 17 -0.30 5.76 4.51
CA TYR A 17 -0.18 7.15 4.96
C TYR A 17 1.28 7.59 5.01
N VAL A 18 2.20 6.84 5.61
CA VAL A 18 3.61 7.26 5.65
C VAL A 18 4.21 7.30 4.25
N ARG A 19 3.88 6.32 3.39
CA ARG A 19 4.43 6.20 2.04
C ARG A 19 4.05 7.36 1.12
N TYR A 20 2.81 7.85 1.24
CA TYR A 20 2.22 8.78 0.27
C TYR A 20 1.86 10.17 0.85
N LYS A 21 1.67 10.32 2.16
CA LYS A 21 1.30 11.60 2.76
C LYS A 21 2.45 12.61 2.75
N ASN A 22 3.70 12.16 2.66
CA ASN A 22 4.88 13.03 2.63
C ASN A 22 5.09 13.77 1.28
N HIS A 23 4.21 13.58 0.29
CA HIS A 23 4.35 14.20 -1.04
C HIS A 23 3.53 15.49 -1.24
N LEU A 24 2.85 16.01 -0.21
CA LEU A 24 2.19 17.31 -0.28
C LEU A 24 2.75 18.27 0.77
N ASP A 25 3.40 19.34 0.30
CA ASP A 25 3.71 20.57 1.04
C ASP A 25 2.41 21.32 1.38
N VAL A 26 1.49 20.70 2.11
CA VAL A 26 0.32 21.38 2.67
C VAL A 26 0.59 21.59 4.15
N PRO A 27 0.61 22.84 4.66
CA PRO A 27 0.82 23.11 6.06
C PRO A 27 -0.20 22.31 6.89
N PRO A 28 0.20 21.69 8.01
CA PRO A 28 -0.75 21.03 8.88
C PRO A 28 -1.65 22.09 9.50
N ASP A 29 -2.85 22.27 8.94
CA ASP A 29 -3.85 23.10 9.57
C ASP A 29 -4.30 22.37 10.85
N ARG A 30 -4.09 23.02 12.00
CA ARG A 30 -3.98 22.39 13.32
C ARG A 30 -5.30 21.91 13.92
N PHE A 31 -6.34 21.68 13.11
CA PHE A 31 -7.70 21.47 13.63
C PHE A 31 -8.55 20.39 12.94
N SER A 32 -8.01 19.55 12.06
CA SER A 32 -8.76 18.38 11.56
C SER A 32 -8.26 17.07 12.15
N SER A 33 -9.07 16.51 13.04
CA SER A 33 -8.96 15.13 13.55
C SER A 33 -9.26 14.06 12.48
N SER A 34 -9.51 14.46 11.23
CA SER A 34 -9.60 13.57 10.07
C SER A 34 -8.21 13.38 9.45
N LEU A 35 -7.80 12.13 9.25
CA LEU A 35 -6.61 11.82 8.47
C LEU A 35 -6.78 12.43 7.06
N SER A 36 -5.88 13.34 6.68
CA SER A 36 -5.86 13.97 5.35
C SER A 36 -5.84 12.91 4.23
N ALA A 37 -6.68 13.09 3.21
CA ALA A 37 -6.78 12.17 2.08
C ALA A 37 -5.43 11.92 1.38
N ILE A 38 -5.16 10.68 0.99
CA ILE A 38 -3.99 10.30 0.21
C ILE A 38 -4.23 10.68 -1.25
N HIS A 39 -3.27 11.40 -1.83
CA HIS A 39 -3.28 11.76 -3.24
C HIS A 39 -2.33 10.85 -4.00
N LEU A 40 -2.86 10.11 -4.96
CA LEU A 40 -2.07 9.22 -5.79
C LEU A 40 -1.84 9.85 -7.17
N LEU A 41 -0.64 9.61 -7.71
CA LEU A 41 -0.28 9.93 -9.09
C LEU A 41 -0.80 8.84 -10.04
N ASP A 42 -0.99 9.20 -11.30
CA ASP A 42 -1.44 8.28 -12.35
C ASP A 42 -0.41 7.19 -12.71
N THR A 43 0.82 7.31 -12.21
CA THR A 43 1.86 6.27 -12.32
C THR A 43 1.75 5.19 -11.25
N GLN A 44 0.93 5.38 -10.21
CA GLN A 44 0.83 4.47 -9.09
C GLN A 44 -0.29 3.43 -9.33
N PRO A 45 -0.02 2.12 -9.18
CA PRO A 45 -1.02 1.08 -9.48
C PRO A 45 -2.35 1.24 -8.75
N ILE A 46 -2.32 1.66 -7.47
CA ILE A 46 -3.51 1.88 -6.64
C ILE A 46 -4.43 2.96 -7.23
N TYR A 47 -3.88 3.98 -7.91
CA TYR A 47 -4.68 4.98 -8.62
C TYR A 47 -5.61 4.32 -9.65
N HIS A 48 -5.07 3.38 -10.44
CA HIS A 48 -5.85 2.68 -11.45
C HIS A 48 -6.92 1.78 -10.85
N PHE A 49 -6.62 1.09 -9.74
CA PHE A 49 -7.62 0.30 -9.04
C PHE A 49 -8.78 1.16 -8.51
N LEU A 50 -8.48 2.31 -7.88
CA LEU A 50 -9.51 3.24 -7.42
C LEU A 50 -10.41 3.70 -8.58
N HIS A 51 -9.82 4.06 -9.72
CA HIS A 51 -10.59 4.45 -10.91
C HIS A 51 -11.41 3.28 -11.48
N GLN A 52 -10.82 2.10 -11.63
CA GLN A 52 -11.46 0.95 -12.28
C GLN A 52 -12.58 0.35 -11.42
N LEU A 53 -12.40 0.33 -10.10
CA LEU A 53 -13.31 -0.33 -9.16
C LEU A 53 -14.34 0.60 -8.53
N SER A 54 -14.21 1.93 -8.73
CA SER A 54 -15.28 2.85 -8.31
C SER A 54 -16.57 2.62 -9.09
N ILE A 55 -17.69 2.64 -8.40
CA ILE A 55 -19.03 2.52 -8.97
C ILE A 55 -19.86 3.77 -8.65
N PRO A 56 -20.98 4.00 -9.36
CA PRO A 56 -21.90 5.09 -9.02
C PRO A 56 -22.33 5.00 -7.56
N HIS A 57 -22.44 6.13 -6.87
CA HIS A 57 -22.92 6.14 -5.48
C HIS A 57 -24.31 5.48 -5.39
N PRO A 58 -24.47 4.40 -4.63
CA PRO A 58 -25.79 3.79 -4.47
C PRO A 58 -26.72 4.74 -3.71
N PRO A 59 -28.00 4.89 -4.11
CA PRO A 59 -28.93 5.85 -3.49
C PRO A 59 -29.21 5.57 -2.00
N ASN A 60 -29.04 4.32 -1.57
CA ASN A 60 -29.26 3.89 -0.19
C ASN A 60 -27.95 3.75 0.62
N ALA A 61 -26.80 4.02 0.02
CA ALA A 61 -25.54 4.01 0.74
C ALA A 61 -25.40 5.30 1.55
N SER A 62 -24.80 5.18 2.73
CA SER A 62 -24.50 6.35 3.54
C SER A 62 -23.38 7.16 2.89
N TRP A 63 -23.57 8.48 2.87
CA TRP A 63 -22.50 9.44 2.57
C TRP A 63 -21.49 9.58 3.72
N HIS A 64 -21.77 8.96 4.88
CA HIS A 64 -20.82 8.93 6.00
C HIS A 64 -19.73 7.91 5.66
N GLU A 65 -18.58 8.45 5.33
CA GLU A 65 -17.34 7.76 5.05
C GLU A 65 -16.83 7.06 6.32
N ILE A 66 -17.09 5.75 6.44
CA ILE A 66 -16.56 4.91 7.53
C ILE A 66 -15.34 4.15 7.01
N GLY A 67 -14.21 4.28 7.71
CA GLY A 67 -12.99 3.55 7.38
C GLY A 67 -11.76 4.15 8.03
N ASN A 68 -10.62 3.51 7.78
CA ASN A 68 -9.32 3.93 8.30
C ASN A 68 -8.37 4.42 7.20
N ILE A 69 -8.79 4.42 5.93
CA ILE A 69 -8.02 4.98 4.83
C ILE A 69 -8.89 5.84 3.91
N THR A 70 -8.38 7.02 3.56
CA THR A 70 -9.06 7.98 2.68
C THR A 70 -8.17 8.31 1.48
N PHE A 71 -8.73 8.23 0.27
CA PHE A 71 -8.05 8.61 -0.97
C PHE A 71 -8.79 9.73 -1.69
N THR A 72 -8.05 10.59 -2.36
CA THR A 72 -8.61 11.43 -3.43
C THR A 72 -8.86 10.54 -4.64
N LEU A 73 -10.08 10.57 -5.17
CA LEU A 73 -10.42 9.79 -6.35
C LEU A 73 -9.76 10.34 -7.61
N PRO A 74 -9.30 9.45 -8.51
CA PRO A 74 -8.86 9.80 -9.86
C PRO A 74 -9.85 10.69 -10.60
N HIS A 75 -9.35 11.78 -11.19
CA HIS A 75 -10.12 12.66 -12.08
C HIS A 75 -9.47 12.72 -13.48
N PRO A 76 -9.48 11.61 -14.24
CA PRO A 76 -8.89 11.59 -15.57
C PRO A 76 -9.69 12.48 -16.54
N ARG A 77 -9.04 13.03 -17.56
CA ARG A 77 -9.69 13.88 -18.58
C ARG A 77 -10.84 13.15 -19.29
N ASN A 78 -10.69 11.84 -19.49
CA ASN A 78 -11.69 10.96 -20.09
C ASN A 78 -11.93 9.76 -19.15
N GLY A 79 -13.16 9.28 -19.06
CA GLY A 79 -13.51 8.10 -18.26
C GLY A 79 -14.57 8.38 -17.21
N LYS A 80 -14.44 7.76 -16.03
CA LYS A 80 -15.43 7.89 -14.97
C LYS A 80 -15.33 9.25 -14.30
N ASN A 81 -16.44 9.98 -14.26
CA ASN A 81 -16.53 11.21 -13.49
C ASN A 81 -16.63 10.87 -11.99
N PRO A 82 -15.68 11.28 -11.14
CA PRO A 82 -15.72 10.96 -9.72
C PRO A 82 -16.85 11.68 -8.98
N ASN A 83 -17.55 12.65 -9.56
CA ASN A 83 -18.80 13.15 -8.95
C ASN A 83 -19.95 12.14 -9.01
N VAL A 84 -19.84 11.13 -9.89
CA VAL A 84 -20.81 10.04 -10.04
C VAL A 84 -20.23 8.76 -9.46
N TYR A 85 -19.03 8.37 -9.89
CA TYR A 85 -18.35 7.12 -9.52
C TYR A 85 -17.46 7.31 -8.29
N ASN A 86 -18.08 7.48 -7.13
CA ASN A 86 -17.41 7.77 -5.85
C ASN A 86 -17.68 6.77 -4.73
N TYR A 87 -18.06 5.55 -5.08
CA TYR A 87 -18.27 4.50 -4.11
C TYR A 87 -17.36 3.30 -4.40
N ILE A 88 -16.72 2.78 -3.35
CA ILE A 88 -15.93 1.55 -3.40
C ILE A 88 -16.71 0.49 -2.61
N GLY A 89 -17.19 -0.53 -3.31
CA GLY A 89 -17.88 -1.66 -2.68
C GLY A 89 -16.92 -2.53 -1.86
N HIS A 90 -17.48 -3.39 -1.01
CA HIS A 90 -16.71 -4.28 -0.13
C HIS A 90 -15.68 -5.14 -0.89
N ASP A 91 -16.11 -5.85 -1.94
CA ASP A 91 -15.21 -6.69 -2.74
C ASP A 91 -14.12 -5.87 -3.45
N SER A 92 -14.46 -4.66 -3.90
CA SER A 92 -13.50 -3.73 -4.48
C SER A 92 -12.47 -3.27 -3.45
N ALA A 93 -12.89 -2.97 -2.22
CA ALA A 93 -11.99 -2.64 -1.12
C ALA A 93 -11.03 -3.80 -0.80
N LEU A 94 -11.49 -5.06 -0.83
CA LEU A 94 -10.64 -6.24 -0.64
C LEU A 94 -9.58 -6.40 -1.74
N ILE A 95 -9.95 -6.14 -3.01
CA ILE A 95 -9.00 -6.17 -4.13
C ILE A 95 -7.94 -5.07 -3.96
N ILE A 96 -8.39 -3.86 -3.60
CA ILE A 96 -7.51 -2.71 -3.37
C ILE A 96 -6.57 -2.97 -2.17
N GLU A 97 -7.10 -3.47 -1.06
CA GLU A 97 -6.31 -3.88 0.11
C GLU A 97 -5.24 -4.90 -0.29
N LYS A 98 -5.61 -5.88 -1.14
CA LYS A 98 -4.66 -6.89 -1.59
C LYS A 98 -3.53 -6.30 -2.43
N ALA A 99 -3.84 -5.34 -3.31
CA ALA A 99 -2.84 -4.64 -4.10
C ALA A 99 -1.87 -3.85 -3.20
N MET A 100 -2.37 -3.16 -2.17
CA MET A 100 -1.53 -2.47 -1.17
C MET A 100 -0.63 -3.46 -0.41
N GLU A 101 -1.16 -4.62 -0.04
CA GLU A 101 -0.37 -5.66 0.63
C GLU A 101 0.77 -6.18 -0.26
N VAL A 102 0.54 -6.32 -1.56
CA VAL A 102 1.57 -6.74 -2.53
C VAL A 102 2.64 -5.67 -2.65
N GLU A 103 2.25 -4.40 -2.80
CA GLU A 103 3.17 -3.26 -2.88
C GLU A 103 4.06 -3.16 -1.63
N MET A 104 3.45 -3.15 -0.44
CA MET A 104 4.15 -3.10 0.84
C MET A 104 5.14 -4.26 0.99
N LYS A 105 4.76 -5.48 0.57
CA LYS A 105 5.64 -6.66 0.66
C LYS A 105 6.81 -6.58 -0.30
N ALA A 106 6.60 -6.10 -1.51
CA ALA A 106 7.68 -5.93 -2.47
C ALA A 106 8.75 -4.99 -1.89
N GLU A 107 8.33 -3.85 -1.35
CA GLU A 107 9.22 -2.89 -0.72
C GLU A 107 9.94 -3.47 0.52
N LEU A 108 9.20 -4.13 1.42
CA LEU A 108 9.77 -4.79 2.59
C LEU A 108 10.84 -5.82 2.17
N TYR A 109 10.56 -6.65 1.17
CA TYR A 109 11.48 -7.73 0.79
C TYR A 109 12.77 -7.17 0.16
N GLU A 110 12.65 -6.13 -0.66
CA GLU A 110 13.81 -5.41 -1.19
C GLU A 110 14.65 -4.82 -0.05
N PHE A 111 14.01 -4.09 0.87
CA PHE A 111 14.67 -3.48 2.04
C PHE A 111 15.39 -4.51 2.93
N LEU A 112 14.77 -5.67 3.18
CA LEU A 112 15.37 -6.75 3.97
C LEU A 112 16.60 -7.33 3.28
N LEU A 113 16.52 -7.57 1.96
CA LEU A 113 17.62 -8.15 1.18
C LEU A 113 18.78 -7.19 1.04
N GLU A 114 18.53 -5.92 0.69
CA GLU A 114 19.55 -4.88 0.57
C GLU A 114 20.32 -4.73 1.88
N ASN A 115 19.60 -4.57 3.00
CA ASN A 115 20.24 -4.45 4.31
C ASN A 115 21.07 -5.68 4.68
N LYS A 116 20.59 -6.88 4.32
CA LYS A 116 21.32 -8.11 4.64
C LYS A 116 22.59 -8.26 3.83
N TYR A 117 22.53 -7.99 2.53
CA TYR A 117 23.61 -8.34 1.61
C TYR A 117 24.53 -7.17 1.26
N CYS A 118 24.02 -5.94 1.25
CA CYS A 118 24.82 -4.74 1.00
C CYS A 118 25.35 -4.13 2.30
N HIS A 119 24.58 -4.16 3.39
CA HIS A 119 24.92 -3.46 4.64
C HIS A 119 25.27 -4.40 5.81
N GLY A 120 25.16 -5.72 5.64
CA GLY A 120 25.46 -6.70 6.69
C GLY A 120 24.50 -6.71 7.89
N ILE A 121 23.35 -6.02 7.79
CA ILE A 121 22.36 -5.90 8.86
C ILE A 121 21.51 -7.18 8.93
N MET A 122 21.15 -7.61 10.14
CA MET A 122 20.31 -8.80 10.33
C MET A 122 18.85 -8.52 9.94
N PHE A 123 18.20 -9.50 9.31
CA PHE A 123 16.78 -9.41 8.94
C PHE A 123 15.85 -9.01 10.10
N LYS A 124 16.13 -9.48 11.32
CA LYS A 124 15.35 -9.12 12.51
C LYS A 124 15.38 -7.61 12.75
N LYS A 125 16.59 -7.02 12.81
CA LYS A 125 16.78 -5.58 13.00
C LYS A 125 16.16 -4.75 11.85
N SER A 126 16.29 -5.23 10.61
CA SER A 126 15.63 -4.58 9.47
C SER A 126 14.11 -4.65 9.56
N MET A 127 13.53 -5.78 10.00
CA MET A 127 12.08 -5.90 10.19
C MET A 127 11.56 -4.88 11.22
N GLU A 128 12.20 -4.84 12.41
CA GLU A 128 11.88 -3.88 13.48
C GLU A 128 11.96 -2.43 12.95
N THR A 129 13.00 -2.12 12.18
CA THR A 129 13.20 -0.78 11.58
C THR A 129 12.10 -0.44 10.58
N PHE A 130 11.70 -1.38 9.71
CA PHE A 130 10.66 -1.16 8.71
C PHE A 130 9.29 -0.93 9.36
N VAL A 131 8.94 -1.76 10.35
CA VAL A 131 7.67 -1.67 11.09
C VAL A 131 7.60 -0.36 11.88
N ALA A 132 8.69 0.06 12.52
CA ALA A 132 8.77 1.35 13.19
C ALA A 132 8.65 2.52 12.20
N HIS A 133 9.37 2.48 11.07
CA HIS A 133 9.36 3.54 10.06
C HIS A 133 7.95 3.82 9.52
N TYR A 134 7.18 2.77 9.27
CA TYR A 134 5.83 2.86 8.73
C TYR A 134 4.73 2.97 9.78
N ASN A 135 5.07 3.20 11.06
CA ASN A 135 4.12 3.28 12.18
C ASN A 135 3.20 2.05 12.29
N MET A 136 3.74 0.86 12.02
CA MET A 136 3.00 -0.42 12.06
C MET A 136 3.20 -1.19 13.37
N VAL A 137 3.93 -0.63 14.33
CA VAL A 137 4.16 -1.20 15.66
C VAL A 137 2.80 -1.48 16.31
N GLU A 138 2.63 -2.68 16.90
CA GLU A 138 1.37 -3.18 17.47
C GLU A 138 0.19 -3.38 16.48
N LEU A 139 0.33 -2.95 15.22
CA LEU A 139 -0.69 -3.16 14.17
C LEU A 139 -0.46 -4.46 13.37
N VAL A 140 0.77 -4.99 13.41
CA VAL A 140 1.17 -6.24 12.75
C VAL A 140 2.25 -6.95 13.55
N GLU A 141 2.15 -8.27 13.62
CA GLU A 141 3.22 -9.10 14.18
C GLU A 141 4.37 -9.21 13.18
N GLU A 142 5.57 -8.77 13.60
CA GLU A 142 6.79 -8.90 12.79
C GLU A 142 7.08 -10.34 12.38
N GLU A 143 6.78 -11.31 13.25
CA GLU A 143 6.92 -12.74 12.93
C GLU A 143 6.05 -13.15 11.75
N SER A 144 4.84 -12.62 11.65
CA SER A 144 3.92 -12.93 10.54
C SER A 144 4.47 -12.42 9.21
N LEU A 145 5.06 -11.21 9.20
CA LEU A 145 5.78 -10.66 8.04
C LEU A 145 7.04 -11.48 7.71
N MET A 146 7.81 -11.87 8.72
CA MET A 146 9.02 -12.68 8.57
C MET A 146 8.71 -14.06 7.99
N ARG A 147 7.64 -14.73 8.43
CA ARG A 147 7.17 -16.00 7.86
C ARG A 147 6.75 -15.84 6.40
N ALA A 148 6.08 -14.74 6.06
CA ALA A 148 5.72 -14.44 4.67
C ALA A 148 6.97 -14.25 3.79
N PHE A 149 7.95 -13.48 4.27
CA PHE A 149 9.25 -13.30 3.60
C PHE A 149 9.98 -14.63 3.39
N GLN A 150 10.02 -15.49 4.40
CA GLN A 150 10.66 -16.80 4.31
C GLN A 150 9.96 -17.72 3.28
N ARG A 151 8.62 -17.69 3.21
CA ARG A 151 7.87 -18.43 2.19
C ARG A 151 8.19 -17.91 0.78
N TRP A 152 8.17 -16.60 0.59
CA TRP A 152 8.54 -15.97 -0.67
C TRP A 152 9.96 -16.35 -1.10
N ARG A 153 10.94 -16.31 -0.18
CA ARG A 153 12.33 -16.70 -0.48
C ARG A 153 12.46 -18.16 -0.92
N LYS A 154 11.65 -19.07 -0.36
CA LYS A 154 11.61 -20.47 -0.80
C LYS A 154 11.03 -20.62 -2.21
N MET A 155 10.00 -19.84 -2.55
CA MET A 155 9.41 -19.83 -3.90
C MET A 155 10.42 -19.32 -4.93
N VAL A 156 11.01 -18.15 -4.70
CA VAL A 156 12.00 -17.56 -5.62
C VAL A 156 13.20 -18.49 -5.83
N LYS A 157 13.67 -19.20 -4.80
CA LYS A 157 14.75 -20.19 -4.95
C LYS A 157 14.35 -21.38 -5.84
N ARG A 158 13.12 -21.88 -5.72
CA ARG A 158 12.60 -22.96 -6.59
C ARG A 158 12.44 -22.50 -8.03
N ASP A 159 11.95 -21.27 -8.22
CA ASP A 159 11.76 -20.69 -9.55
C ASP A 159 13.11 -20.38 -10.21
N ALA A 160 14.11 -19.96 -9.43
CA ALA A 160 15.44 -19.71 -9.94
C ALA A 160 16.25 -20.98 -10.22
N SER A 161 15.97 -22.10 -9.53
CA SER A 161 16.44 -23.42 -9.98
C SER A 161 15.78 -23.86 -11.28
N ASN A 162 14.62 -23.28 -11.64
CA ASN A 162 13.91 -23.55 -12.89
C ASN A 162 14.22 -22.55 -14.02
N THR A 163 14.58 -21.28 -13.76
CA THR A 163 14.96 -20.31 -14.82
C THR A 163 15.65 -19.04 -14.30
N HIS A 164 16.62 -18.56 -15.11
CA HIS A 164 17.35 -17.27 -15.27
C HIS A 164 17.30 -16.08 -14.26
N LEU A 165 16.34 -15.96 -13.34
CA LEU A 165 16.14 -14.74 -12.53
C LEU A 165 17.27 -14.44 -11.53
N LEU A 166 17.96 -15.47 -11.01
CA LEU A 166 19.16 -15.27 -10.19
C LEU A 166 20.37 -14.74 -10.97
N LYS A 167 20.43 -14.93 -12.31
CA LYS A 167 21.51 -14.32 -13.11
C LYS A 167 21.38 -12.81 -13.17
N LEU A 168 20.16 -12.27 -13.25
CA LEU A 168 19.94 -10.82 -13.28
C LEU A 168 20.28 -10.12 -11.96
N MET A 169 20.06 -10.78 -10.82
CA MET A 169 20.45 -10.24 -9.51
C MET A 169 21.96 -10.38 -9.22
N ALA A 170 22.65 -11.32 -9.87
CA ALA A 170 24.10 -11.50 -9.77
C ALA A 170 24.91 -10.61 -10.74
N ILE A 171 24.28 -10.01 -11.75
CA ILE A 171 24.93 -9.13 -12.76
C ILE A 171 25.06 -7.67 -12.27
N ARG A 172 24.49 -7.32 -11.11
CA ARG A 172 24.64 -5.98 -10.50
C ARG A 172 25.73 -5.90 -9.40
N THR A 173 26.55 -6.92 -9.25
CA THR A 173 27.84 -6.89 -8.51
C THR A 173 28.98 -6.66 -9.48
#